data_AF-A0A1H2SIF2-F1
#
_entry.id   AF-A0A1H2SIF2-F1
#
_cell.length_a   1.000
_cell.length_b   1.000
_cell.length_c   1.000
_cell.angle_alpha   90.00
_cell.angle_beta   90.00
_cell.angle_gamma   90.00
#
_symmetry.space_group_name_H-M   'P 1'
#
loop_
_entity.id
_entity.type
_entity.pdbx_description
1 polymer ?
#
loop_
_entity_poly.entity_id
_entity_poly.type
_entity_poly.pdbx_seq_one_letter_code
_entity_poly.pdbx_strand_id
1 'polypeptide(L)'
;MRSLTVMVFSLLFTGSVLASQCPRLVHQIDQQLASSSYDSATQAQVMALRDQGQALHQQGKHGESVEVLKQAVELLNSEQK
;
A
#
# COMPACT_ATOMS: atom_id res chain seq x y z
N MET A 1 39.65 14.36 -31.23
CA MET A 1 39.20 14.70 -29.87
C MET A 1 38.25 15.89 -29.97
N ARG A 2 36.98 15.65 -30.31
CA ARG A 2 35.89 16.65 -30.25
C ARG A 2 35.05 16.24 -29.07
N SER A 3 35.52 16.69 -27.92
CA SER A 3 34.99 16.47 -26.57
C SER A 3 33.47 16.35 -26.62
N LEU A 4 32.94 15.17 -26.33
CA LEU A 4 32.48 14.86 -24.98
C LEU A 4 31.60 15.99 -24.43
N THR A 5 30.63 16.44 -25.23
CA THR A 5 29.67 17.45 -24.79
C THR A 5 28.47 16.72 -24.22
N VAL A 6 28.55 16.51 -22.91
CA VAL A 6 27.44 16.51 -21.95
C VAL A 6 26.47 15.32 -22.07
N MET A 7 26.97 14.20 -21.54
CA MET A 7 26.17 13.28 -20.74
C MET A 7 25.64 14.01 -19.47
N VAL A 8 24.53 13.51 -18.93
CA VAL A 8 23.91 13.79 -17.62
C VAL A 8 22.63 14.63 -17.69
N PHE A 9 21.50 13.96 -17.98
CA PHE A 9 20.17 14.44 -17.53
C PHE A 9 19.21 13.29 -17.13
N SER A 10 19.72 12.18 -16.60
CA SER A 10 18.90 10.97 -16.36
C SER A 10 18.62 10.63 -14.88
N LEU A 11 18.69 11.58 -13.95
CA LEU A 11 18.72 11.26 -12.50
C LEU A 11 17.49 11.71 -11.67
N LEU A 12 16.35 12.06 -12.25
CA LEU A 12 15.20 12.60 -11.50
C LEU A 12 13.93 11.73 -11.48
N PHE A 13 14.02 10.39 -11.53
CA PHE A 13 12.81 9.54 -11.61
C PHE A 13 12.62 8.49 -10.50
N THR A 14 13.24 8.64 -9.33
CA THR A 14 13.11 7.66 -8.22
C THR A 14 11.95 7.92 -7.25
N GLY A 15 11.19 9.02 -7.39
CA GLY A 15 10.13 9.40 -6.44
C GLY A 15 8.77 8.73 -6.63
N SER A 16 8.52 8.08 -7.78
CA SER A 16 7.17 7.64 -8.18
C SER A 16 6.65 6.40 -7.43
N VAL A 17 7.53 5.65 -6.74
CA VAL A 17 7.13 4.36 -6.15
C VAL A 17 6.41 4.50 -4.80
N LEU A 18 6.66 5.57 -4.04
CA LEU A 18 6.06 5.77 -2.71
C LEU A 18 4.60 6.22 -2.79
N ALA A 19 4.26 7.10 -3.74
CA ALA A 19 2.91 7.67 -3.84
C ALA A 19 1.83 6.61 -4.12
N SER A 20 2.20 5.47 -4.71
CA SER A 20 1.26 4.42 -5.10
C SER A 20 1.09 3.30 -4.08
N GLN A 21 1.80 3.30 -2.94
CA GLN A 21 1.77 2.16 -2.03
C GLN A 21 0.46 2.02 -1.24
N CYS A 22 -0.04 3.08 -0.59
CA CYS A 22 -1.30 3.02 0.17
C CYS A 22 -2.49 2.59 -0.71
N PRO A 23 -2.72 3.20 -1.90
CA PRO A 23 -3.82 2.78 -2.77
C PRO A 23 -3.72 1.31 -3.20
N ARG A 24 -2.50 0.81 -3.44
CA ARG A 24 -2.29 -0.59 -3.83
C ARG A 24 -2.65 -1.55 -2.71
N LEU A 25 -2.28 -1.25 -1.46
CA LEU A 25 -2.60 -2.09 -0.31
C LEU A 25 -4.11 -2.10 -0.01
N VAL A 26 -4.77 -0.95 -0.08
CA VAL A 26 -6.25 -0.89 0.05
C VAL A 26 -6.91 -1.78 -1.00
N HIS A 27 -6.48 -1.66 -2.26
CA HIS A 27 -7.02 -2.49 -3.33
C HIS A 27 -6.78 -3.99 -3.12
N GLN A 28 -5.59 -4.37 -2.64
CA GLN A 28 -5.27 -5.75 -2.32
C GLN A 28 -6.20 -6.31 -1.22
N ILE A 29 -6.43 -5.55 -0.16
CA ILE A 29 -7.34 -5.92 0.94
C ILE A 29 -8.75 -6.14 0.38
N ASP A 30 -9.25 -5.19 -0.41
CA ASP A 30 -10.59 -5.25 -1.01
C ASP A 30 -10.74 -6.49 -1.90
N GLN A 31 -9.71 -6.82 -2.68
CA GLN A 31 -9.70 -8.03 -3.53
C GLN A 31 -9.69 -9.32 -2.70
N GLN A 32 -8.84 -9.42 -1.68
CA GLN A 32 -8.76 -10.63 -0.85
C GLN A 32 -10.07 -10.90 -0.11
N LEU A 33 -10.68 -9.86 0.47
CA LEU A 33 -12.00 -9.94 1.11
C LEU A 33 -13.10 -10.37 0.14
N ALA A 34 -13.01 -9.95 -1.13
CA ALA A 34 -13.97 -10.37 -2.16
C ALA A 34 -13.72 -11.80 -2.67
N SER A 35 -12.47 -12.27 -2.67
CA SER A 35 -12.10 -13.58 -3.24
C SER A 35 -12.18 -14.75 -2.26
N SER A 36 -12.30 -14.49 -0.95
CA SER A 36 -12.24 -15.52 0.08
C SER A 36 -13.33 -15.34 1.13
N SER A 37 -13.81 -16.45 1.69
CA SER A 37 -14.79 -16.42 2.78
C SER A 37 -14.08 -16.45 4.12
N TYR A 38 -13.69 -15.28 4.62
CA TYR A 38 -13.23 -15.10 6.02
C TYR A 38 -14.42 -15.08 6.97
N ASP A 39 -14.21 -15.41 8.25
CA ASP A 39 -15.23 -15.24 9.28
C ASP A 39 -15.53 -13.75 9.53
N SER A 40 -16.69 -13.47 10.13
CA SER A 40 -17.16 -12.10 10.34
C SER A 40 -16.25 -11.26 11.23
N ALA A 41 -15.54 -11.87 12.19
CA ALA A 41 -14.66 -11.13 13.09
C ALA A 41 -13.39 -10.70 12.35
N THR A 42 -12.80 -11.60 11.56
CA THR A 42 -11.66 -11.28 10.69
C THR A 42 -12.04 -10.19 9.69
N GLN A 43 -13.18 -10.32 9.00
CA GLN A 43 -13.64 -9.30 8.05
C GLN A 43 -13.78 -7.92 8.72
N ALA A 44 -14.43 -7.85 9.88
CA ALA A 44 -14.61 -6.60 10.60
C ALA A 44 -13.27 -5.96 11.02
N GLN A 45 -12.33 -6.77 11.51
CA GLN A 45 -11.01 -6.28 11.92
C GLN A 45 -10.19 -5.77 10.73
N VAL A 46 -10.18 -6.51 9.62
CA VAL A 46 -9.50 -6.12 8.38
C VAL A 46 -10.10 -4.82 7.82
N MET A 47 -11.43 -4.70 7.79
CA MET A 47 -12.11 -3.48 7.33
C MET A 47 -11.77 -2.28 8.22
N ALA A 48 -11.73 -2.45 9.54
CA ALA A 48 -11.36 -1.38 10.45
C ALA A 48 -9.92 -0.88 10.20
N LEU A 49 -8.97 -1.80 10.01
CA LEU A 49 -7.58 -1.46 9.67
C LEU A 49 -7.48 -0.78 8.29
N ARG A 50 -8.22 -1.29 7.29
CA ARG A 50 -8.30 -0.69 5.95
C ARG A 50 -8.77 0.76 6.00
N ASP A 51 -9.86 1.02 6.72
CA ASP A 51 -10.45 2.35 6.81
C ASP A 51 -9.57 3.31 7.63
N GLN A 52 -8.96 2.83 8.72
CA GLN A 52 -7.96 3.58 9.47
C GLN A 52 -6.75 3.94 8.58
N GLY A 53 -6.24 2.98 7.81
CA GLY A 53 -5.15 3.19 6.86
C GLY A 53 -5.51 4.23 5.80
N GLN A 54 -6.73 4.20 5.27
CA GLN A 54 -7.23 5.20 4.32
C GLN A 54 -7.37 6.58 4.96
N ALA A 55 -7.87 6.67 6.19
CA ALA A 55 -7.97 7.92 6.94
C ALA A 55 -6.59 8.54 7.22
N LEU A 56 -5.59 7.72 7.56
CA LEU A 56 -4.19 8.17 7.73
C LEU A 56 -3.62 8.71 6.41
N HIS A 57 -3.91 8.05 5.28
CA HIS A 57 -3.52 8.54 3.97
C HIS A 57 -4.12 9.92 3.66
N GLN A 58 -5.41 10.10 3.92
CA GLN A 58 -6.11 11.39 3.72
C GLN A 58 -5.53 12.52 4.60
N GLN A 59 -4.97 12.17 5.76
CA GLN A 59 -4.27 13.11 6.66
C GLN A 59 -2.82 13.40 6.25
N GLY A 60 -2.32 12.81 5.16
CA GLY A 60 -0.91 12.94 4.72
C GLY A 60 0.07 12.06 5.51
N LYS A 61 -0.41 11.22 6.42
CA LYS A 61 0.40 10.31 7.25
C LYS A 61 0.70 9.02 6.51
N HIS A 62 1.44 9.12 5.41
CA HIS A 62 1.66 7.99 4.50
C HIS A 62 2.39 6.81 5.15
N GLY A 63 3.38 7.05 6.00
CA GLY A 63 4.09 5.98 6.72
C GLY A 63 3.16 5.17 7.62
N GLU A 64 2.42 5.87 8.50
CA GLU A 64 1.43 5.26 9.40
C GLU A 64 0.35 4.52 8.61
N SER A 65 -0.12 5.08 7.49
CA SER A 65 -1.09 4.44 6.59
C SER A 65 -0.57 3.10 6.06
N VAL A 66 0.65 3.05 5.53
CA VAL A 66 1.25 1.81 5.01
C VAL A 66 1.39 0.76 6.10
N GLU A 67 1.80 1.17 7.31
CA GLU A 67 1.97 0.25 8.44
C GLU A 67 0.65 -0.41 8.83
N VAL A 68 -0.41 0.38 9.02
CA VAL A 68 -1.75 -0.14 9.36
C VAL A 68 -2.31 -1.02 8.22
N LEU A 69 -2.16 -0.60 6.97
CA LEU A 69 -2.64 -1.38 5.82
C LEU A 69 -1.90 -2.72 5.68
N LYS A 70 -0.61 -2.79 6.03
CA LYS A 70 0.13 -4.06 6.05
C LYS A 70 -0.35 -5.01 7.14
N GLN A 71 -0.74 -4.50 8.31
CA GLN A 71 -1.35 -5.32 9.37
C GLN A 71 -2.65 -5.98 8.88
N ALA A 72 -3.48 -5.24 8.13
CA ALA A 72 -4.69 -5.80 7.53
C ALA A 72 -4.38 -6.94 6.55
N VAL A 73 -3.37 -6.76 5.69
CA VAL A 73 -2.91 -7.79 4.73
C VAL A 73 -2.34 -9.01 5.46
N GLU A 74 -1.54 -8.81 6.51
CA GLU A 74 -0.96 -9.91 7.29
C GLU A 74 -2.02 -10.75 7.99
N LEU A 75 -3.06 -10.10 8.54
CA LEU A 75 -4.21 -10.78 9.12
C LEU A 75 -4.93 -11.64 8.07
N LEU A 76 -5.24 -11.07 6.90
CA LEU A 76 -5.86 -11.82 5.79
C LEU A 76 -5.02 -13.02 5.36
N ASN A 77 -3.70 -12.87 5.27
CA ASN A 77 -2.80 -13.95 4.86
C ASN A 77 -2.68 -15.04 5.94
N SER A 78 -2.81 -14.67 7.21
CA SER A 78 -2.75 -15.62 8.33
C SER A 78 -3.99 -16.50 8.40
N GLU A 79 -5.16 -15.93 8.06
CA GLU A 79 -6.46 -16.62 8.06
C GLU A 79 -6.76 -17.37 6.74
N GLN A 80 -5.99 -17.15 5.66
CA GLN A 80 -6.15 -17.87 4.38
C GLN A 80 -5.61 -19.32 4.37
N LYS A 81 -5.25 -19.87 5.53
CA LYS A 81 -4.57 -21.17 5.65
C LYS A 81 -5.53 -22.31 5.94
#